data_AF-M5DWB1-F1
#
_entry.id   AF-M5DWB1-F1
#
_cell.length_a   1.000
_cell.length_b   1.000
_cell.length_c   1.000
_cell.angle_alpha   90.00
_cell.angle_beta   90.00
_cell.angle_gamma   90.00
#
_symmetry.space_group_name_H-M   'P 1'
#
loop_
_entity.id
_entity.type
_entity.pdbx_description
1 polymer ?
#
loop_
_entity_poly.entity_id
_entity_poly.type
_entity_poly.pdbx_seq_one_letter_code
_entity_poly.pdbx_strand_id
1 'polypeptide(L)'
;MKSHFLELFLICLLIFIIFSSFAYAENTKYYPAQPVAITCPGQSPDGLMVKVVLEKENVDFFYHPFLEAENLENYPTIFISVGHSCKGVGAAGIDFESELQRSKNLIEEARAKNKFIVLTHFGGKNRREERSDKLLKIVAPYADYMIISKNSNFDNYFSEIAIKYDIPLAEADNLSQIKPIISRLFNSKSKNVEYFVNGDQGDKTIIISAGIHGNEIASQLAALRLKKAKINGGQLVIIPRANPKAITAGKRNHPDDQLLNRSFPGKIGGSIAENRAAEIFNLIEKFSPDLMLDLHESEEFNSVNKNFVGQSIIAYPDDQAIWQASQAVELINEGIDKNIEKFALITPPKTGSLAEAVGKNLNIPAFTLESCEKLELKKRIDYQIELITLLLNINGVELRWP
;
A
#
# COMPACT_ATOMS: atom_id res chain seq x y z
N MET A 1 34.96 -37.95 -23.65
CA MET A 1 34.84 -36.50 -23.98
C MET A 1 33.42 -36.05 -24.34
N LYS A 2 32.60 -36.83 -25.06
CA LYS A 2 31.22 -36.41 -25.42
C LYS A 2 30.18 -36.50 -24.29
N SER A 3 30.29 -37.45 -23.34
CA SER A 3 29.28 -37.59 -22.26
C SER A 3 29.39 -36.50 -21.19
N HIS A 4 30.62 -36.12 -20.79
CA HIS A 4 30.81 -35.03 -19.82
C HIS A 4 30.40 -33.66 -20.34
N PHE A 5 30.46 -33.42 -21.65
CA PHE A 5 29.96 -32.16 -22.23
C PHE A 5 28.43 -32.08 -22.14
N LEU A 6 27.73 -33.22 -22.33
CA LEU A 6 26.28 -33.28 -22.23
C LEU A 6 25.82 -33.13 -20.77
N GLU A 7 26.53 -33.72 -19.81
CA GLU A 7 26.28 -33.53 -18.37
C GLU A 7 26.54 -32.09 -17.92
N LEU A 8 27.65 -31.47 -18.34
CA LEU A 8 27.91 -30.07 -18.03
C LEU A 8 26.85 -29.15 -18.68
N PHE A 9 26.43 -29.45 -19.91
CA PHE A 9 25.39 -28.69 -20.59
C PHE A 9 24.03 -28.83 -19.89
N LEU A 10 23.65 -30.03 -19.45
CA LEU A 10 22.43 -30.28 -18.66
C LEU A 10 22.49 -29.61 -17.29
N ILE A 11 23.63 -29.63 -16.60
CA ILE A 11 23.82 -28.94 -15.32
C ILE A 11 23.78 -27.42 -15.52
N CYS A 12 24.41 -26.89 -16.57
CA CYS A 12 24.31 -25.48 -16.93
C CYS A 12 22.89 -25.09 -17.32
N LEU A 13 22.14 -25.96 -18.03
CA LEU A 13 20.73 -25.73 -18.36
C LEU A 13 19.85 -25.79 -17.11
N LEU A 14 20.10 -26.70 -16.18
CA LEU A 14 19.42 -26.77 -14.87
C LEU A 14 19.74 -25.55 -14.00
N ILE A 15 20.98 -25.08 -13.97
CA ILE A 15 21.36 -23.83 -13.28
C ILE A 15 20.73 -22.62 -13.99
N PHE A 16 20.65 -22.61 -15.32
CA PHE A 16 19.94 -21.56 -16.06
C PHE A 16 18.44 -21.60 -15.79
N ILE A 17 17.83 -22.79 -15.62
CA ILE A 17 16.41 -22.97 -15.28
C ILE A 17 16.14 -22.58 -13.81
N ILE A 18 17.10 -22.79 -12.91
CA ILE A 18 17.02 -22.33 -11.51
C ILE A 18 17.19 -20.79 -11.42
N PHE A 19 17.89 -20.17 -12.37
CA PHE A 19 18.06 -18.70 -12.43
C PHE A 19 17.06 -17.99 -13.36
N SER A 20 16.43 -18.68 -14.30
CA SER A 20 15.37 -18.12 -15.13
C SER A 20 14.05 -18.26 -14.39
N SER A 21 13.49 -17.12 -13.98
CA SER A 21 12.23 -16.95 -13.25
C SER A 21 12.28 -17.07 -11.71
N PHE A 22 13.18 -16.30 -11.10
CA PHE A 22 12.69 -15.38 -10.06
C PHE A 22 11.75 -14.35 -10.72
N ALA A 23 10.56 -14.82 -11.14
CA ALA A 23 9.43 -13.95 -11.38
C ALA A 23 8.99 -13.49 -9.99
N TYR A 24 9.72 -12.51 -9.44
CA TYR A 24 9.20 -11.68 -8.36
C TYR A 24 7.83 -11.18 -8.80
N ALA A 25 6.85 -11.26 -7.89
CA ALA A 25 5.44 -11.04 -8.16
C ALA A 25 5.18 -9.75 -8.98
N GLU A 26 5.03 -9.89 -10.31
CA GLU A 26 4.57 -8.81 -11.21
C GLU A 26 3.03 -8.60 -11.14
N ASN A 27 2.33 -9.30 -10.25
CA ASN A 27 0.86 -9.23 -10.17
C ASN A 27 0.32 -8.07 -9.32
N THR A 28 1.14 -7.40 -8.52
CA THR A 28 0.67 -6.27 -7.70
C THR A 28 0.77 -4.95 -8.47
N LYS A 29 -0.39 -4.35 -8.75
CA LYS A 29 -0.52 -3.04 -9.41
C LYS A 29 -0.80 -1.97 -8.36
N TYR A 30 -0.08 -0.86 -8.42
CA TYR A 30 -0.15 0.22 -7.43
C TYR A 30 -0.85 1.44 -8.03
N TYR A 31 -1.72 2.07 -7.23
CA TYR A 31 -2.50 3.24 -7.63
C TYR A 31 -2.37 4.34 -6.56
N PRO A 32 -1.27 5.13 -6.60
CA PRO A 32 -1.10 6.31 -5.75
C PRO A 32 -2.23 7.34 -5.93
N ALA A 33 -2.51 8.09 -4.86
CA ALA A 33 -3.44 9.21 -4.90
C ALA A 33 -2.77 10.51 -5.35
N GLN A 34 -3.59 11.47 -5.76
CA GLN A 34 -3.26 12.81 -6.23
C GLN A 34 -3.76 13.87 -5.21
N PRO A 35 -3.20 15.09 -5.20
CA PRO A 35 -2.12 15.59 -6.04
C PRO A 35 -0.73 15.08 -5.64
N VAL A 36 0.21 15.16 -6.58
CA VAL A 36 1.59 14.70 -6.40
C VAL A 36 2.53 15.88 -6.14
N ALA A 37 3.49 15.75 -5.23
CA ALA A 37 4.65 16.66 -5.18
C ALA A 37 5.87 16.06 -5.87
N ILE A 38 6.67 16.89 -6.54
CA ILE A 38 7.95 16.50 -7.13
C ILE A 38 9.05 17.29 -6.44
N THR A 39 10.06 16.62 -5.90
CA THR A 39 11.22 17.22 -5.24
C THR A 39 12.52 16.61 -5.74
N CYS A 40 13.61 17.36 -5.71
CA CYS A 40 14.85 17.01 -6.41
C CYS A 40 16.09 17.09 -5.51
N PRO A 41 16.30 16.15 -4.57
CA PRO A 41 17.53 16.10 -3.79
C PRO A 41 18.79 16.10 -4.67
N GLY A 42 19.66 17.10 -4.48
CA GLY A 42 20.87 17.31 -5.28
C GLY A 42 20.67 18.13 -6.57
N GLN A 43 19.46 18.63 -6.82
CA GLN A 43 19.11 19.52 -7.94
C GLN A 43 19.36 18.90 -9.32
N SER A 44 19.06 17.60 -9.44
CA SER A 44 19.04 16.91 -10.72
C SER A 44 17.94 17.46 -11.65
N PRO A 45 18.21 17.62 -12.96
CA PRO A 45 17.15 17.91 -13.94
C PRO A 45 16.14 16.76 -14.12
N ASP A 46 16.37 15.60 -13.48
CA ASP A 46 15.51 14.42 -13.60
C ASP A 46 14.06 14.70 -13.19
N GLY A 47 13.83 15.59 -12.21
CA GLY A 47 12.49 15.99 -11.82
C GLY A 47 11.72 16.73 -12.90
N LEU A 48 12.41 17.39 -13.85
CA LEU A 48 11.77 18.01 -15.00
C LEU A 48 11.24 16.97 -16.00
N MET A 49 11.90 15.82 -16.13
CA MET A 49 11.37 14.72 -16.95
C MET A 49 10.09 14.16 -16.35
N VAL A 50 10.07 13.93 -15.02
CA VAL A 50 8.86 13.51 -14.30
C VAL A 50 7.74 14.54 -14.49
N LYS A 51 8.05 15.84 -14.32
CA LYS A 51 7.11 16.94 -14.53
C LYS A 51 6.45 16.87 -15.91
N VAL A 52 7.25 16.78 -16.97
CA VAL A 52 6.75 16.73 -18.36
C VAL A 52 5.86 15.52 -18.59
N VAL A 53 6.17 14.37 -17.98
CA VAL A 53 5.34 13.18 -18.13
C VAL A 53 4.03 13.33 -17.35
N LEU A 54 4.05 13.80 -16.10
CA LEU A 54 2.84 14.02 -15.31
C LEU A 54 1.88 15.01 -15.99
N GLU A 55 2.41 16.07 -16.60
CA GLU A 55 1.64 17.03 -17.39
C GLU A 55 0.96 16.36 -18.60
N LYS A 56 1.68 15.50 -19.32
CA LYS A 56 1.13 14.74 -20.46
C LYS A 56 0.08 13.70 -20.07
N GLU A 57 0.18 13.14 -18.87
CA GLU A 57 -0.77 12.17 -18.32
C GLU A 57 -1.93 12.83 -17.55
N ASN A 58 -2.01 14.17 -17.53
CA ASN A 58 -3.05 14.92 -16.84
C ASN A 58 -3.19 14.55 -15.35
N VAL A 59 -2.04 14.31 -14.71
CA VAL A 59 -1.93 14.07 -13.27
C VAL A 59 -1.84 15.40 -12.54
N ASP A 60 -2.58 15.59 -11.46
CA ASP A 60 -2.52 16.80 -10.65
C ASP A 60 -1.19 16.81 -9.87
N PHE A 61 -0.30 17.76 -10.15
CA PHE A 61 1.03 17.80 -9.52
C PHE A 61 1.51 19.22 -9.19
N PHE A 62 2.47 19.29 -8.27
CA PHE A 62 3.21 20.50 -7.90
C PHE A 62 4.72 20.22 -7.90
N TYR A 63 5.48 21.09 -8.56
CA TYR A 63 6.94 20.96 -8.67
C TYR A 63 7.64 21.84 -7.63
N HIS A 64 8.22 21.20 -6.61
CA HIS A 64 8.90 21.81 -5.46
C HIS A 64 10.33 21.27 -5.34
N PRO A 65 11.32 21.81 -6.08
CA PRO A 65 12.71 21.32 -6.06
C PRO A 65 13.33 21.23 -4.65
N PHE A 66 12.85 22.09 -3.75
CA PHE A 66 13.25 22.23 -2.35
C PHE A 66 12.06 21.97 -1.42
N LEU A 67 11.31 20.90 -1.65
CA LEU A 67 10.22 20.54 -0.75
C LEU A 67 10.77 20.28 0.66
N GLU A 68 10.26 21.03 1.63
CA GLU A 68 10.55 20.85 3.04
C GLU A 68 9.59 19.86 3.69
N ALA A 69 10.04 19.20 4.75
CA ALA A 69 9.29 18.19 5.50
C ALA A 69 7.92 18.72 5.97
N GLU A 70 7.88 19.96 6.46
CA GLU A 70 6.66 20.60 6.98
C GLU A 70 5.56 20.77 5.91
N ASN A 71 5.92 20.75 4.63
CA ASN A 71 5.03 21.08 3.52
C ASN A 71 4.46 19.82 2.82
N LEU A 72 4.48 18.67 3.50
CA LEU A 72 3.97 17.40 2.96
C LEU A 72 2.47 17.17 3.13
N GLU A 73 1.78 17.97 3.94
CA GLU A 73 0.38 17.78 4.34
C GLU A 73 -0.53 17.41 3.16
N ASN A 74 -0.46 18.21 2.09
CA ASN A 74 -1.39 18.18 0.96
C ASN A 74 -1.04 17.17 -0.14
N TYR A 75 0.07 16.45 0.00
CA TYR A 75 0.55 15.53 -1.04
C TYR A 75 0.48 14.10 -0.51
N PRO A 76 -0.51 13.29 -0.92
CA PRO A 76 -0.49 11.86 -0.60
C PRO A 76 0.68 11.12 -1.26
N THR A 77 1.16 11.61 -2.40
CA THR A 77 2.24 11.00 -3.18
C THR A 77 3.37 11.98 -3.45
N ILE A 78 4.61 11.53 -3.31
CA ILE A 78 5.81 12.35 -3.54
C ILE A 78 6.74 11.62 -4.50
N PHE A 79 7.11 12.29 -5.60
CA PHE A 79 8.21 11.90 -6.47
C PHE A 79 9.50 12.54 -5.98
N ILE A 80 10.50 11.72 -5.68
CA ILE A 80 11.80 12.17 -5.20
C ILE A 80 12.84 11.82 -6.27
N SER A 81 13.23 12.83 -7.06
CA SER A 81 14.19 12.69 -8.14
C SER A 81 15.60 12.94 -7.63
N VAL A 82 16.33 11.88 -7.30
CA VAL A 82 17.64 11.98 -6.66
C VAL A 82 18.76 12.08 -7.70
N GLY A 83 19.61 13.08 -7.58
CA GLY A 83 20.88 13.15 -8.30
C GLY A 83 21.61 14.45 -8.01
N HIS A 84 22.90 14.37 -7.69
CA HIS A 84 23.73 15.55 -7.45
C HIS A 84 24.16 16.19 -8.78
N SER A 85 23.89 17.48 -8.95
CA SER A 85 24.36 18.28 -10.08
C SER A 85 25.31 19.37 -9.59
N CYS A 86 26.62 19.26 -9.87
CA CYS A 86 27.61 20.27 -9.47
C CYS A 86 27.26 21.69 -9.97
N LYS A 87 26.67 21.80 -11.17
CA LYS A 87 26.20 23.07 -11.72
C LYS A 87 24.92 23.56 -11.02
N GLY A 88 23.98 22.67 -10.73
CA GLY A 88 22.70 23.00 -10.08
C GLY A 88 22.87 23.42 -8.62
N VAL A 89 23.71 22.70 -7.87
CA VAL A 89 23.98 22.98 -6.45
C VAL A 89 24.80 24.26 -6.28
N GLY A 90 25.81 24.50 -7.15
CA GLY A 90 26.58 25.74 -7.14
C GLY A 90 25.75 26.97 -7.49
N ALA A 91 24.79 26.85 -8.43
CA ALA A 91 23.88 27.94 -8.79
C ALA A 91 22.80 28.21 -7.73
N ALA A 92 22.39 27.18 -6.97
CA ALA A 92 21.43 27.30 -5.88
C ALA A 92 22.06 27.78 -4.55
N GLY A 93 23.39 27.80 -4.44
CA GLY A 93 24.10 28.20 -3.22
C GLY A 93 23.94 27.21 -2.07
N ILE A 94 23.74 25.93 -2.37
CA ILE A 94 23.35 24.93 -1.37
C ILE A 94 24.56 24.12 -0.92
N ASP A 95 24.73 24.04 0.39
CA ASP A 95 25.69 23.15 1.00
C ASP A 95 25.20 21.69 0.94
N PHE A 96 26.10 20.76 0.61
CA PHE A 96 25.75 19.37 0.40
C PHE A 96 25.30 18.68 1.70
N GLU A 97 25.92 19.00 2.83
CA GLU A 97 25.54 18.42 4.13
C GLU A 97 24.15 18.93 4.56
N SER A 98 23.86 20.20 4.31
CA SER A 98 22.54 20.79 4.52
C SER A 98 21.46 20.11 3.65
N GLU A 99 21.77 19.84 2.38
CA GLU A 99 20.88 19.11 1.48
C GLU A 99 20.67 17.64 1.89
N LEU A 100 21.73 17.00 2.39
CA LEU A 100 21.69 15.64 2.93
C LEU A 100 20.75 15.61 4.15
N GLN A 101 20.84 16.58 5.05
CA GLN A 101 19.98 16.68 6.22
C GLN A 101 18.53 16.99 5.85
N ARG A 102 18.28 17.91 4.92
CA ARG A 102 16.93 18.18 4.40
C ARG A 102 16.30 16.92 3.83
N SER A 103 17.06 16.14 3.07
CA SER A 103 16.60 14.88 2.49
C SER A 103 16.23 13.85 3.55
N LYS A 104 17.01 13.74 4.64
CA LYS A 104 16.67 12.86 5.78
C LYS A 104 15.37 13.28 6.42
N ASN A 105 15.25 14.56 6.81
CA ASN A 105 14.05 15.10 7.44
C ASN A 105 12.81 14.88 6.57
N LEU A 106 12.94 15.10 5.25
CA LEU A 106 11.87 14.90 4.29
C LEU A 106 11.40 13.43 4.24
N ILE A 107 12.31 12.47 4.24
CA ILE A 107 11.98 11.04 4.19
C ILE A 107 11.37 10.57 5.51
N GLU A 108 11.94 10.98 6.64
CA GLU A 108 11.41 10.67 7.97
C GLU A 108 9.98 11.19 8.11
N GLU A 109 9.73 12.44 7.73
CA GLU A 109 8.39 13.03 7.79
C GLU A 109 7.45 12.38 6.76
N ALA A 110 7.90 12.10 5.54
CA ALA A 110 7.07 11.41 4.54
C ALA A 110 6.64 10.02 5.03
N ARG A 111 7.52 9.29 5.73
CA ARG A 111 7.17 8.00 6.33
C ARG A 111 6.26 8.15 7.55
N ALA A 112 6.52 9.12 8.43
CA ALA A 112 5.64 9.43 9.57
C ALA A 112 4.22 9.78 9.10
N LYS A 113 4.12 10.58 8.03
CA LYS A 113 2.84 10.96 7.40
C LYS A 113 2.29 9.93 6.39
N ASN A 114 2.88 8.72 6.34
CA ASN A 114 2.42 7.61 5.52
C ASN A 114 2.20 7.97 4.03
N LYS A 115 3.10 8.77 3.47
CA LYS A 115 3.09 9.18 2.06
C LYS A 115 3.57 8.06 1.16
N PHE A 116 3.00 7.99 -0.05
CA PHE A 116 3.51 7.10 -1.10
C PHE A 116 4.73 7.73 -1.77
N ILE A 117 5.89 7.08 -1.66
CA ILE A 117 7.16 7.62 -2.15
C ILE A 117 7.56 6.93 -3.45
N VAL A 118 7.66 7.71 -4.52
CA VAL A 118 8.23 7.27 -5.81
C VAL A 118 9.63 7.82 -5.95
N LEU A 119 10.65 6.98 -5.81
CA LEU A 119 12.03 7.37 -6.12
C LEU A 119 12.23 7.35 -7.63
N THR A 120 12.83 8.41 -8.17
CA THR A 120 13.31 8.42 -9.55
C THR A 120 14.79 8.76 -9.66
N HIS A 121 15.47 8.12 -10.61
CA HIS A 121 16.88 8.40 -10.89
C HIS A 121 17.21 8.13 -12.37
N PHE A 122 17.36 9.18 -13.17
CA PHE A 122 17.53 9.08 -14.62
C PHE A 122 18.91 9.53 -15.12
N GLY A 123 19.79 9.99 -14.22
CA GLY A 123 21.12 10.48 -14.55
C GLY A 123 22.12 9.43 -15.07
N GLY A 124 21.74 8.15 -15.07
CA GLY A 124 22.60 7.05 -15.52
C GLY A 124 23.85 6.89 -14.65
N LYS A 125 24.85 6.17 -15.17
CA LYS A 125 26.13 5.92 -14.48
C LYS A 125 26.84 7.22 -14.04
N ASN A 126 26.75 8.27 -14.84
CA ASN A 126 27.40 9.57 -14.56
C ASN A 126 26.79 10.31 -13.37
N ARG A 127 25.66 9.86 -12.81
CA ARG A 127 25.09 10.42 -11.57
C ARG A 127 25.05 9.42 -10.42
N ARG A 128 25.74 8.28 -10.56
CA ARG A 128 26.03 7.31 -9.49
C ARG A 128 27.44 7.54 -8.96
N GLU A 129 27.62 8.72 -8.38
CA GLU A 129 28.87 9.22 -7.78
C GLU A 129 28.66 9.40 -6.26
N GLU A 130 29.75 9.64 -5.50
CA GLU A 130 29.75 9.65 -4.04
C GLU A 130 28.59 10.44 -3.40
N ARG A 131 28.32 11.66 -3.89
CA ARG A 131 27.29 12.55 -3.35
C ARG A 131 25.87 12.07 -3.67
N SER A 132 25.62 11.66 -4.91
CA SER A 132 24.32 11.09 -5.28
C SER A 132 24.04 9.80 -4.54
N ASP A 133 25.06 8.94 -4.38
CA ASP A 133 24.93 7.66 -3.68
C ASP A 133 24.64 7.86 -2.18
N LYS A 134 25.20 8.91 -1.56
CA LYS A 134 24.84 9.33 -0.19
C LYS A 134 23.37 9.71 -0.07
N LEU A 135 22.82 10.46 -1.04
CA LEU A 135 21.39 10.80 -1.08
C LEU A 135 20.51 9.57 -1.35
N LEU A 136 20.90 8.71 -2.30
CA LEU A 136 20.18 7.49 -2.64
C LEU A 136 20.08 6.54 -1.44
N LYS A 137 21.13 6.41 -0.63
CA LYS A 137 21.11 5.61 0.62
C LYS A 137 20.08 6.11 1.63
N ILE A 138 19.70 7.39 1.61
CA ILE A 138 18.67 7.95 2.47
C ILE A 138 17.27 7.69 1.92
N VAL A 139 17.09 7.79 0.60
CA VAL A 139 15.75 7.75 -0.02
C VAL A 139 15.33 6.33 -0.39
N ALA A 140 16.21 5.56 -1.04
CA ALA A 140 15.84 4.32 -1.70
C ALA A 140 15.28 3.22 -0.79
N PRO A 141 15.78 3.01 0.45
CA PRO A 141 15.18 2.07 1.40
C PRO A 141 13.73 2.39 1.79
N TYR A 142 13.31 3.63 1.57
CA TYR A 142 12.00 4.16 1.94
C TYR A 142 11.17 4.51 0.71
N ALA A 143 11.47 3.98 -0.48
CA ALA A 143 10.56 4.09 -1.61
C ALA A 143 9.44 3.03 -1.53
N ASP A 144 8.26 3.36 -2.05
CA ASP A 144 7.19 2.40 -2.34
C ASP A 144 7.21 1.95 -3.80
N TYR A 145 7.90 2.72 -4.66
CA TYR A 145 8.13 2.40 -6.07
C TYR A 145 9.42 3.10 -6.55
N MET A 146 10.22 2.44 -7.39
CA MET A 146 11.41 3.01 -8.00
C MET A 146 11.30 3.04 -9.53
N ILE A 147 11.66 4.17 -10.15
CA ILE A 147 11.78 4.31 -11.61
C ILE A 147 13.18 4.84 -11.93
N ILE A 148 14.01 4.03 -12.57
CA ILE A 148 15.42 4.37 -12.80
C ILE A 148 15.81 4.26 -14.27
N SER A 149 16.90 4.92 -14.68
CA SER A 149 17.57 4.56 -15.93
C SER A 149 18.30 3.22 -15.77
N LYS A 150 18.23 2.35 -16.78
CA LYS A 150 18.90 1.05 -16.79
C LYS A 150 20.40 1.19 -16.56
N ASN A 151 21.02 2.18 -17.21
CA ASN A 151 22.46 2.43 -17.07
C ASN A 151 22.86 2.96 -15.68
N SER A 152 21.91 3.39 -14.85
CA SER A 152 22.20 3.76 -13.45
C SER A 152 22.29 2.56 -12.52
N ASN A 153 21.87 1.37 -12.96
CA ASN A 153 21.91 0.12 -12.19
C ASN A 153 23.07 -0.81 -12.59
N PHE A 154 24.15 -0.26 -13.15
CA PHE A 154 25.28 -1.03 -13.69
C PHE A 154 25.99 -1.91 -12.64
N ASP A 155 25.83 -1.59 -11.36
CA ASP A 155 26.38 -2.27 -10.19
C ASP A 155 25.31 -3.05 -9.40
N ASN A 156 24.10 -3.20 -9.95
CA ASN A 156 22.93 -3.81 -9.31
C ASN A 156 22.45 -3.11 -8.02
N TYR A 157 22.93 -1.91 -7.70
CA TYR A 157 22.57 -1.21 -6.45
C TYR A 157 21.05 -1.09 -6.24
N PHE A 158 20.30 -0.68 -7.27
CA PHE A 158 18.85 -0.53 -7.15
C PHE A 158 18.14 -1.89 -7.10
N SER A 159 18.65 -2.89 -7.82
CA SER A 159 18.12 -4.26 -7.75
C SER A 159 18.28 -4.87 -6.36
N GLU A 160 19.44 -4.69 -5.72
CA GLU A 160 19.68 -5.18 -4.35
C GLU A 160 18.77 -4.49 -3.34
N ILE A 161 18.56 -3.18 -3.47
CA ILE A 161 17.61 -2.44 -2.61
C ILE A 161 16.18 -2.88 -2.86
N ALA A 162 15.78 -3.04 -4.12
CA ALA A 162 14.45 -3.53 -4.51
C ALA A 162 14.17 -4.89 -3.87
N ILE A 163 15.11 -5.84 -3.94
CA ILE A 163 14.98 -7.16 -3.32
C ILE A 163 14.93 -7.05 -1.79
N LYS A 164 15.85 -6.29 -1.18
CA LYS A 164 15.99 -6.19 0.27
C LYS A 164 14.76 -5.58 0.94
N TYR A 165 14.19 -4.55 0.33
CA TYR A 165 13.08 -3.79 0.89
C TYR A 165 11.73 -4.10 0.23
N ASP A 166 11.71 -5.05 -0.71
CA ASP A 166 10.52 -5.45 -1.48
C ASP A 166 9.86 -4.27 -2.20
N ILE A 167 10.67 -3.52 -2.96
CA ILE A 167 10.25 -2.31 -3.65
C ILE A 167 10.15 -2.61 -5.15
N PRO A 168 8.98 -2.40 -5.78
CA PRO A 168 8.83 -2.49 -7.23
C PRO A 168 9.82 -1.56 -7.94
N LEU A 169 10.54 -2.11 -8.93
CA LEU A 169 11.56 -1.41 -9.69
C LEU A 169 11.22 -1.45 -11.18
N ALA A 170 11.13 -0.28 -11.80
CA ALA A 170 10.97 -0.14 -13.24
C ALA A 170 12.19 0.56 -13.86
N GLU A 171 12.64 0.05 -15.01
CA GLU A 171 13.72 0.65 -15.78
C GLU A 171 13.17 1.44 -16.98
N ALA A 172 13.60 2.69 -17.13
CA ALA A 172 13.25 3.57 -18.24
C ALA A 172 14.34 4.63 -18.47
N ASP A 173 14.81 4.74 -19.71
CA ASP A 173 15.93 5.62 -20.09
C ASP A 173 15.48 6.92 -20.76
N ASN A 174 14.22 7.03 -21.18
CA ASN A 174 13.72 8.21 -21.89
C ASN A 174 12.21 8.42 -21.67
N LEU A 175 11.71 9.59 -22.08
CA LEU A 175 10.31 9.98 -21.89
C LEU A 175 9.30 8.97 -22.47
N SER A 176 9.63 8.31 -23.59
CA SER A 176 8.72 7.33 -24.22
C SER A 176 8.53 6.06 -23.38
N GLN A 177 9.52 5.72 -22.55
CA GLN A 177 9.50 4.58 -21.63
C GLN A 177 8.98 4.96 -20.24
N ILE A 178 9.25 6.18 -19.77
CA ILE A 178 8.74 6.69 -18.49
C ILE A 178 7.22 6.88 -18.56
N LYS A 179 6.71 7.41 -19.68
CA LYS A 179 5.29 7.67 -19.90
C LYS A 179 4.38 6.47 -19.57
N PRO A 180 4.54 5.27 -20.16
CA PRO A 180 3.68 4.13 -19.85
C PRO A 180 3.80 3.63 -18.40
N ILE A 181 4.91 3.87 -17.70
CA ILE A 181 5.05 3.52 -16.28
C ILE A 181 4.18 4.44 -15.42
N ILE A 182 4.32 5.75 -15.59
CA ILE A 182 3.52 6.75 -14.87
C ILE A 182 2.03 6.64 -15.24
N SER A 183 1.73 6.42 -16.53
CA SER A 183 0.37 6.19 -17.01
C SER A 183 -0.28 5.00 -16.28
N ARG A 184 0.43 3.88 -16.11
CA ARG A 184 -0.09 2.73 -15.35
C ARG A 184 -0.33 3.04 -13.88
N LEU A 185 0.57 3.78 -13.22
CA LEU A 185 0.42 4.18 -11.81
C LEU A 185 -0.81 5.07 -11.59
N PHE A 186 -1.14 5.95 -12.54
CA PHE A 186 -2.22 6.93 -12.38
C PHE A 186 -3.46 6.66 -13.24
N ASN A 187 -3.50 5.55 -13.98
CA ASN A 187 -4.71 5.01 -14.61
C ASN A 187 -5.60 4.31 -13.57
N SER A 188 -5.99 5.07 -12.56
CA SER A 188 -6.70 4.62 -11.37
C SER A 188 -8.21 4.83 -11.51
N LYS A 189 -9.00 4.01 -10.81
CA LYS A 189 -10.45 4.22 -10.66
C LYS A 189 -10.77 5.37 -9.69
N SER A 190 -9.78 5.86 -8.92
CA SER A 190 -9.90 7.01 -8.01
C SER A 190 -8.64 7.87 -8.02
N LYS A 191 -8.81 9.19 -8.08
CA LYS A 191 -7.70 10.13 -7.88
C LYS A 191 -7.34 10.33 -6.40
N ASN A 192 -8.29 10.12 -5.49
CA ASN A 192 -8.16 10.59 -4.10
C ASN A 192 -7.89 9.44 -3.11
N VAL A 193 -8.15 8.20 -3.51
CA VAL A 193 -7.95 7.01 -2.66
C VAL A 193 -6.77 6.23 -3.22
N GLU A 194 -5.74 6.07 -2.38
CA GLU A 194 -4.64 5.18 -2.68
C GLU A 194 -5.07 3.72 -2.44
N TYR A 195 -4.74 2.85 -3.38
CA TYR A 195 -4.94 1.40 -3.24
C TYR A 195 -3.90 0.64 -4.07
N PHE A 196 -3.84 -0.68 -3.87
CA PHE A 196 -3.17 -1.59 -4.77
C PHE A 196 -4.07 -2.78 -5.09
N VAL A 197 -3.84 -3.39 -6.24
CA VAL A 197 -4.54 -4.60 -6.69
C VAL A 197 -3.53 -5.72 -6.76
N ASN A 198 -3.83 -6.86 -6.14
CA ASN A 198 -3.00 -8.06 -6.21
C ASN A 198 -3.84 -9.23 -6.72
N GLY A 199 -3.26 -10.06 -7.58
CA GLY A 199 -3.99 -11.07 -8.36
C GLY A 199 -4.56 -10.49 -9.65
N ASP A 200 -4.99 -11.39 -10.53
CA ASP A 200 -5.65 -11.03 -11.77
C ASP A 200 -7.16 -10.94 -11.55
N GLN A 201 -7.82 -10.13 -12.38
CA GLN A 201 -9.28 -10.05 -12.45
C GLN A 201 -9.83 -11.39 -12.95
N GLY A 202 -9.85 -12.39 -12.06
CA GLY A 202 -10.47 -13.69 -12.24
C GLY A 202 -11.96 -13.62 -11.88
N ASP A 203 -12.47 -14.69 -11.27
CA ASP A 203 -13.91 -14.83 -10.99
C ASP A 203 -14.41 -14.00 -9.81
N LYS A 204 -13.50 -13.58 -8.92
CA LYS A 204 -13.84 -12.87 -7.68
C LYS A 204 -13.04 -11.60 -7.49
N THR A 205 -13.72 -10.54 -7.05
CA THR A 205 -13.10 -9.29 -6.62
C THR A 205 -13.40 -9.05 -5.16
N ILE A 206 -12.36 -8.98 -4.33
CA ILE A 206 -12.50 -8.75 -2.88
C ILE A 206 -11.92 -7.39 -2.54
N ILE A 207 -12.70 -6.57 -1.82
CA ILE A 207 -12.20 -5.33 -1.22
C ILE A 207 -11.67 -5.63 0.19
N ILE A 208 -10.49 -5.11 0.48
CA ILE A 208 -9.93 -5.10 1.84
C ILE A 208 -9.58 -3.64 2.19
N SER A 209 -10.22 -3.11 3.23
CA SER A 209 -10.01 -1.76 3.74
C SER A 209 -9.31 -1.81 5.09
N ALA A 210 -8.34 -0.92 5.31
CA ALA A 210 -7.67 -0.76 6.59
C ALA A 210 -7.31 0.70 6.85
N GLY A 211 -7.07 1.03 8.13
CA GLY A 211 -6.65 2.37 8.53
C GLY A 211 -7.76 3.41 8.41
N ILE A 212 -9.03 3.00 8.58
CA ILE A 212 -10.14 3.94 8.77
C ILE A 212 -9.91 4.73 10.06
N HIS A 213 -9.45 4.03 11.10
CA HIS A 213 -8.87 4.65 12.28
C HIS A 213 -7.34 4.60 12.23
N GLY A 214 -6.70 5.72 12.54
CA GLY A 214 -5.27 5.90 12.33
C GLY A 214 -4.37 5.19 13.34
N ASN A 215 -4.87 4.96 14.56
CA ASN A 215 -4.15 4.29 15.62
C ASN A 215 -4.21 2.75 15.54
N GLU A 216 -4.94 2.20 14.57
CA GLU A 216 -5.10 0.76 14.35
C GLU A 216 -3.99 0.25 13.41
N ILE A 217 -2.80 0.08 13.97
CA ILE A 217 -1.56 -0.23 13.25
C ILE A 217 -1.55 -1.68 12.73
N ALA A 218 -2.08 -2.65 13.49
CA ALA A 218 -2.07 -4.05 13.05
C ALA A 218 -2.87 -4.24 11.76
N SER A 219 -4.00 -3.54 11.65
CA SER A 219 -4.85 -3.51 10.46
C SER A 219 -4.11 -3.02 9.21
N GLN A 220 -3.38 -1.93 9.35
CA GLN A 220 -2.59 -1.37 8.25
C GLN A 220 -1.48 -2.33 7.82
N LEU A 221 -0.78 -2.94 8.79
CA LEU A 221 0.30 -3.88 8.51
C LEU A 221 -0.20 -5.20 7.91
N ALA A 222 -1.34 -5.72 8.37
CA ALA A 222 -1.99 -6.90 7.79
C ALA A 222 -2.38 -6.64 6.33
N ALA A 223 -3.03 -5.51 6.05
CA ALA A 223 -3.37 -5.11 4.68
C ALA A 223 -2.12 -4.99 3.79
N LEU A 224 -1.05 -4.33 4.26
CA LEU A 224 0.20 -4.19 3.51
C LEU A 224 0.91 -5.52 3.26
N ARG A 225 0.80 -6.49 4.17
CA ARG A 225 1.39 -7.83 4.01
C ARG A 225 0.81 -8.55 2.79
N LEU A 226 -0.45 -8.30 2.44
CA LEU A 226 -1.12 -8.92 1.28
C LEU A 226 -0.49 -8.57 -0.07
N LYS A 227 0.37 -7.56 -0.16
CA LYS A 227 1.17 -7.27 -1.38
C LYS A 227 2.03 -8.46 -1.82
N LYS A 228 2.43 -9.31 -0.87
CA LYS A 228 3.36 -10.44 -1.08
C LYS A 228 2.65 -11.76 -1.34
N ALA A 229 1.36 -11.85 -1.04
CA ALA A 229 0.62 -13.09 -1.23
C ALA A 229 0.42 -13.35 -2.72
N LYS A 230 0.61 -14.61 -3.16
CA LYS A 230 0.09 -15.08 -4.44
C LYS A 230 -1.40 -15.35 -4.27
N ILE A 231 -2.20 -14.81 -5.18
CA ILE A 231 -3.65 -14.90 -5.16
C ILE A 231 -4.10 -15.87 -6.26
N ASN A 232 -4.89 -16.88 -5.89
CA ASN A 232 -5.56 -17.76 -6.85
C ASN A 232 -7.08 -17.63 -6.72
N GLY A 233 -7.80 -17.68 -7.84
CA GLY A 233 -9.28 -17.63 -7.84
C GLY A 233 -9.88 -16.22 -7.85
N GLY A 234 -9.06 -15.16 -7.91
CA GLY A 234 -9.56 -13.79 -7.99
C GLY A 234 -8.49 -12.72 -7.81
N GLN A 235 -8.95 -11.49 -7.58
CA GLN A 235 -8.14 -10.34 -7.23
C GLN A 235 -8.55 -9.76 -5.88
N LEU A 236 -7.56 -9.21 -5.18
CA LEU A 236 -7.75 -8.37 -4.02
C LEU A 236 -7.53 -6.91 -4.43
N VAL A 237 -8.43 -6.03 -3.99
CA VAL A 237 -8.26 -4.57 -4.06
C VAL A 237 -8.10 -4.07 -2.63
N ILE A 238 -6.90 -3.61 -2.29
CA ILE A 238 -6.54 -3.27 -0.92
C ILE A 238 -6.40 -1.76 -0.79
N ILE A 239 -7.15 -1.18 0.15
CA ILE A 239 -7.04 0.20 0.60
C ILE A 239 -6.32 0.18 1.97
N PRO A 240 -4.98 0.26 2.01
CA PRO A 240 -4.24 0.09 3.27
C PRO A 240 -4.31 1.33 4.17
N ARG A 241 -4.72 2.48 3.62
CA ARG A 241 -4.73 3.78 4.29
C ARG A 241 -6.01 4.54 3.98
N ALA A 242 -7.12 4.04 4.51
CA ALA A 242 -8.44 4.63 4.30
C ALA A 242 -8.51 6.06 4.86
N ASN A 243 -7.85 6.38 5.97
CA ASN A 243 -7.82 7.72 6.57
C ASN A 243 -6.39 8.25 6.77
N PRO A 244 -5.72 8.73 5.70
CA PRO A 244 -4.32 9.16 5.78
C PRO A 244 -4.05 10.25 6.82
N LYS A 245 -5.02 11.14 7.06
CA LYS A 245 -4.87 12.20 8.07
C LYS A 245 -4.90 11.65 9.49
N ALA A 246 -5.82 10.73 9.80
CA ALA A 246 -5.86 10.10 11.12
C ALA A 246 -4.63 9.22 11.37
N ILE A 247 -4.20 8.48 10.35
CA ILE A 247 -2.97 7.67 10.38
C ILE A 247 -1.76 8.55 10.67
N THR A 248 -1.61 9.66 9.94
CA THR A 248 -0.54 10.64 10.15
C THR A 248 -0.55 11.20 11.58
N ALA A 249 -1.74 11.48 12.12
CA ALA A 249 -1.88 11.98 13.48
C ALA A 249 -1.68 10.89 14.56
N GLY A 250 -1.60 9.61 14.19
CA GLY A 250 -1.58 8.48 15.12
C GLY A 250 -2.85 8.41 15.98
N LYS A 251 -3.97 8.93 15.47
CA LYS A 251 -5.24 9.06 16.20
C LYS A 251 -6.33 8.20 15.60
N ARG A 252 -7.34 7.87 16.41
CA ARG A 252 -8.53 7.14 15.95
C ARG A 252 -9.27 7.87 14.84
N ASN A 253 -9.51 9.18 14.99
CA ASN A 253 -10.14 10.02 13.97
C ASN A 253 -9.29 11.27 13.76
N HIS A 254 -9.39 11.87 12.58
CA HIS A 254 -8.83 13.19 12.35
C HIS A 254 -9.59 13.93 11.23
N PRO A 255 -10.09 15.15 11.50
CA PRO A 255 -10.19 15.79 12.82
C PRO A 255 -10.99 14.92 13.83
N ASP A 256 -10.76 15.10 15.14
CA ASP A 256 -11.25 14.18 16.18
C ASP A 256 -12.79 14.09 16.22
N ASP A 257 -13.50 15.14 15.79
CA ASP A 257 -14.96 15.24 15.68
C ASP A 257 -15.55 14.63 14.40
N GLN A 258 -14.69 14.24 13.44
CA GLN A 258 -15.11 13.71 12.15
C GLN A 258 -14.94 12.19 12.09
N LEU A 259 -16.03 11.50 12.45
CA LEU A 259 -16.09 10.05 12.57
C LEU A 259 -16.26 9.38 11.19
N LEU A 260 -15.15 9.11 10.48
CA LEU A 260 -15.18 8.47 9.16
C LEU A 260 -16.03 7.18 9.15
N ASN A 261 -15.85 6.31 10.16
CA ASN A 261 -16.60 5.06 10.28
C ASN A 261 -18.06 5.24 10.75
N ARG A 262 -18.61 6.46 10.72
CA ARG A 262 -20.04 6.77 10.90
C ARG A 262 -20.60 7.60 9.74
N SER A 263 -19.79 7.79 8.69
CA SER A 263 -20.12 8.66 7.57
C SER A 263 -20.34 7.90 6.26
N PHE A 264 -20.21 6.57 6.21
CA PHE A 264 -20.47 5.80 4.98
C PHE A 264 -21.97 5.70 4.65
N PRO A 265 -22.37 5.69 3.36
CA PRO A 265 -21.53 5.72 2.14
C PRO A 265 -20.95 7.11 1.81
N GLY A 266 -21.29 8.14 2.57
CA GLY A 266 -20.73 9.48 2.43
C GLY A 266 -21.44 10.36 1.41
N LYS A 267 -20.91 11.56 1.24
CA LYS A 267 -21.43 12.56 0.30
C LYS A 267 -20.29 13.46 -0.20
N ILE A 268 -20.10 13.50 -1.52
CA ILE A 268 -19.16 14.44 -2.14
C ILE A 268 -19.62 15.87 -1.87
N GLY A 269 -18.71 16.72 -1.40
CA GLY A 269 -19.01 18.09 -0.97
C GLY A 269 -19.70 18.20 0.40
N GLY A 270 -19.79 17.10 1.16
CA GLY A 270 -20.19 17.11 2.58
C GLY A 270 -19.04 17.51 3.51
N SER A 271 -19.11 17.05 4.76
CA SER A 271 -17.99 17.16 5.72
C SER A 271 -16.73 16.43 5.20
N ILE A 272 -15.58 16.63 5.87
CA ILE A 272 -14.31 15.97 5.49
C ILE A 272 -14.47 14.45 5.56
N ALA A 273 -15.12 13.94 6.61
CA ALA A 273 -15.43 12.51 6.76
C ALA A 273 -16.44 12.01 5.73
N GLU A 274 -17.52 12.74 5.44
CA GLU A 274 -18.49 12.33 4.40
C GLU A 274 -17.88 12.34 3.01
N ASN A 275 -17.07 13.35 2.67
CA ASN A 275 -16.39 13.40 1.39
C ASN A 275 -15.40 12.23 1.26
N ARG A 276 -14.64 11.95 2.31
CA ARG A 276 -13.71 10.81 2.32
C ARG A 276 -14.44 9.46 2.25
N ALA A 277 -15.54 9.31 2.97
CA ALA A 277 -16.38 8.11 2.91
C ALA A 277 -16.91 7.89 1.48
N ALA A 278 -17.39 8.94 0.82
CA ALA A 278 -17.84 8.86 -0.58
C ALA A 278 -16.72 8.51 -1.55
N GLU A 279 -15.52 9.05 -1.38
CA GLU A 279 -14.37 8.69 -2.21
C GLU A 279 -14.02 7.19 -2.13
N ILE A 280 -14.02 6.65 -0.91
CA ILE A 280 -13.76 5.22 -0.66
C ILE A 280 -14.91 4.37 -1.21
N PHE A 281 -16.15 4.74 -0.91
CA PHE A 281 -17.33 3.99 -1.33
C PHE A 281 -17.45 3.97 -2.87
N ASN A 282 -17.28 5.11 -3.53
CA ASN A 282 -17.28 5.19 -5.00
C ASN A 282 -16.16 4.35 -5.63
N LEU A 283 -14.99 4.23 -4.98
CA LEU A 283 -13.93 3.33 -5.46
C LEU A 283 -14.40 1.88 -5.38
N ILE A 284 -14.96 1.48 -4.23
CA ILE A 284 -15.48 0.14 -3.98
C ILE A 284 -16.54 -0.22 -5.03
N GLU A 285 -17.52 0.65 -5.27
CA GLU A 285 -18.56 0.43 -6.28
C GLU A 285 -18.01 0.18 -7.68
N LYS A 286 -17.02 0.97 -8.10
CA LYS A 286 -16.41 0.82 -9.43
C LYS A 286 -15.68 -0.51 -9.60
N PHE A 287 -15.33 -1.20 -8.53
CA PHE A 287 -14.76 -2.55 -8.59
C PHE A 287 -15.81 -3.66 -8.61
N SER A 288 -17.07 -3.36 -8.29
CA SER A 288 -18.17 -4.33 -8.25
C SER A 288 -17.79 -5.61 -7.50
N PRO A 289 -17.40 -5.52 -6.21
CA PRO A 289 -16.84 -6.63 -5.48
C PRO A 289 -17.87 -7.69 -5.11
N ASP A 290 -17.38 -8.90 -4.85
CA ASP A 290 -18.14 -10.04 -4.33
C ASP A 290 -18.11 -10.14 -2.80
N LEU A 291 -17.08 -9.54 -2.18
CA LEU A 291 -16.81 -9.62 -0.74
C LEU A 291 -16.10 -8.35 -0.27
N MET A 292 -16.43 -7.89 0.93
CA MET A 292 -15.76 -6.75 1.57
C MET A 292 -15.31 -7.06 2.99
N LEU A 293 -14.02 -6.81 3.27
CA LEU A 293 -13.40 -6.95 4.58
C LEU A 293 -12.86 -5.59 5.07
N ASP A 294 -13.31 -5.15 6.23
CA ASP A 294 -12.85 -3.93 6.90
C ASP A 294 -12.04 -4.29 8.13
N LEU A 295 -10.75 -3.96 8.16
CA LEU A 295 -9.82 -4.36 9.23
C LEU A 295 -9.74 -3.30 10.32
N HIS A 296 -10.04 -3.68 11.56
CA HIS A 296 -10.09 -2.80 12.73
C HIS A 296 -9.41 -3.43 13.95
N GLU A 297 -9.23 -2.60 14.97
CA GLU A 297 -8.78 -3.03 16.29
C GLU A 297 -9.66 -2.44 17.40
N SER A 298 -9.71 -3.14 18.52
CA SER A 298 -10.48 -2.72 19.69
C SER A 298 -9.62 -2.73 20.95
N GLU A 299 -9.76 -1.70 21.77
CA GLU A 299 -8.99 -1.48 23.00
C GLU A 299 -9.12 -2.63 24.02
N GLU A 300 -10.22 -3.40 23.97
CA GLU A 300 -10.51 -4.47 24.92
C GLU A 300 -11.20 -5.67 24.24
N PHE A 301 -11.05 -6.84 24.85
CA PHE A 301 -11.71 -8.06 24.42
C PHE A 301 -13.23 -7.99 24.63
N ASN A 302 -14.01 -8.37 23.63
CA ASN A 302 -15.47 -8.50 23.75
C ASN A 302 -15.89 -9.52 24.83
N SER A 303 -15.07 -10.56 25.04
CA SER A 303 -15.29 -11.58 26.07
C SER A 303 -15.22 -11.01 27.49
N VAL A 304 -14.44 -9.94 27.70
CA VAL A 304 -14.26 -9.25 28.99
C VAL A 304 -15.30 -8.15 29.17
N ASN A 305 -15.52 -7.34 28.13
CA ASN A 305 -16.46 -6.22 28.20
C ASN A 305 -17.22 -6.09 26.87
N LYS A 306 -18.54 -6.27 26.93
CA LYS A 306 -19.44 -6.28 25.77
C LYS A 306 -19.60 -4.91 25.09
N ASN A 307 -19.08 -3.84 25.68
CA ASN A 307 -19.00 -2.53 25.03
C ASN A 307 -17.89 -2.44 23.97
N PHE A 308 -16.94 -3.38 24.00
CA PHE A 308 -15.85 -3.49 23.05
C PHE A 308 -16.05 -4.69 22.13
N VAL A 309 -15.33 -4.70 21.01
CA VAL A 309 -15.52 -5.67 19.92
C VAL A 309 -14.25 -6.45 19.61
N GLY A 310 -13.21 -6.35 20.45
CA GLY A 310 -11.95 -7.06 20.21
C GLY A 310 -12.16 -8.57 20.20
N GLN A 311 -11.49 -9.23 19.25
CA GLN A 311 -11.69 -10.64 18.91
C GLN A 311 -13.13 -10.89 18.43
N SER A 312 -13.53 -10.22 17.35
CA SER A 312 -14.81 -10.50 16.71
C SER A 312 -14.78 -10.37 15.19
N ILE A 313 -15.73 -11.03 14.55
CA ILE A 313 -16.17 -10.72 13.19
C ILE A 313 -17.53 -10.05 13.32
N ILE A 314 -17.67 -8.83 12.80
CA ILE A 314 -18.94 -8.11 12.74
C ILE A 314 -19.50 -8.24 11.33
N ALA A 315 -20.60 -8.97 11.18
CA ALA A 315 -21.18 -9.30 9.87
C ALA A 315 -22.46 -8.50 9.58
N TYR A 316 -22.60 -8.03 8.33
CA TYR A 316 -23.87 -7.51 7.83
C TYR A 316 -24.99 -8.56 8.00
N PRO A 317 -26.22 -8.18 8.40
CA PRO A 317 -27.27 -9.15 8.77
C PRO A 317 -27.98 -9.74 7.54
N ASP A 318 -27.25 -10.45 6.69
CA ASP A 318 -27.78 -11.28 5.61
C ASP A 318 -27.34 -12.75 5.77
N ASP A 319 -28.12 -13.68 5.22
CA ASP A 319 -27.91 -15.12 5.41
C ASP A 319 -26.51 -15.57 4.96
N GLN A 320 -25.99 -15.01 3.87
CA GLN A 320 -24.68 -15.37 3.33
C GLN A 320 -23.58 -14.86 4.25
N ALA A 321 -23.62 -13.59 4.66
CA ALA A 321 -22.62 -13.03 5.56
C ALA A 321 -22.60 -13.74 6.92
N ILE A 322 -23.78 -13.98 7.52
CA ILE A 322 -23.90 -14.66 8.81
C ILE A 322 -23.33 -16.08 8.74
N TRP A 323 -23.63 -16.83 7.68
CA TRP A 323 -23.08 -18.17 7.49
C TRP A 323 -21.55 -18.14 7.35
N GLN A 324 -21.01 -17.27 6.48
CA GLN A 324 -19.56 -17.16 6.27
C GLN A 324 -18.81 -16.76 7.55
N ALA A 325 -19.33 -15.79 8.30
CA ALA A 325 -18.71 -15.36 9.54
C ALA A 325 -18.80 -16.44 10.63
N SER A 326 -19.91 -17.18 10.70
CA SER A 326 -20.04 -18.31 11.65
C SER A 326 -18.99 -19.38 11.37
N GLN A 327 -18.80 -19.75 10.10
CA GLN A 327 -17.77 -20.71 9.68
C GLN A 327 -16.35 -20.20 9.99
N ALA A 328 -16.05 -18.94 9.68
CA ALA A 328 -14.75 -18.35 9.98
C ALA A 328 -14.47 -18.31 11.49
N VAL A 329 -15.47 -17.94 12.32
CA VAL A 329 -15.36 -17.93 13.79
C VAL A 329 -15.14 -19.34 14.35
N GLU A 330 -15.83 -20.35 13.82
CA GLU A 330 -15.63 -21.74 14.24
C GLU A 330 -14.20 -22.18 13.95
N LEU A 331 -13.76 -22.05 12.69
CA LEU A 331 -12.44 -22.48 12.22
C LEU A 331 -11.28 -21.79 12.95
N ILE A 332 -11.32 -20.46 13.10
CA ILE A 332 -10.22 -19.76 13.80
C ILE A 332 -10.14 -20.15 15.28
N ASN A 333 -11.29 -20.44 15.91
CA ASN A 333 -11.33 -20.80 17.33
C ASN A 333 -10.83 -22.21 17.62
N GLU A 334 -10.75 -23.10 16.62
CA GLU A 334 -10.10 -24.41 16.76
C GLU A 334 -8.60 -24.27 17.07
N GLY A 335 -7.97 -23.21 16.55
CA GLY A 335 -6.55 -22.91 16.77
C GLY A 335 -6.25 -22.06 18.02
N ILE A 336 -7.27 -21.64 18.78
CA ILE A 336 -7.11 -20.71 19.91
C ILE A 336 -7.38 -21.41 21.25
N ASP A 337 -6.32 -21.66 22.01
CA ASP A 337 -6.40 -22.29 23.34
C ASP A 337 -7.03 -21.37 24.40
N LYS A 338 -6.67 -20.08 24.38
CA LYS A 338 -7.08 -19.13 25.43
C LYS A 338 -8.48 -18.62 25.17
N ASN A 339 -9.43 -18.96 26.04
CA ASN A 339 -10.82 -18.53 25.94
C ASN A 339 -11.02 -17.02 25.78
N ILE A 340 -10.20 -16.19 26.43
CA ILE A 340 -10.29 -14.72 26.31
C ILE A 340 -10.02 -14.22 24.88
N GLU A 341 -9.21 -14.96 24.11
CA GLU A 341 -8.80 -14.61 22.76
C GLU A 341 -9.72 -15.21 21.67
N LYS A 342 -10.68 -16.05 22.04
CA LYS A 342 -11.60 -16.65 21.07
C LYS A 342 -12.46 -15.56 20.41
N PHE A 343 -12.64 -15.70 19.11
CA PHE A 343 -13.46 -14.81 18.29
C PHE A 343 -14.95 -15.05 18.53
N ALA A 344 -15.72 -13.97 18.50
CA ALA A 344 -17.18 -14.00 18.51
C ALA A 344 -17.75 -13.44 17.21
N LEU A 345 -18.95 -13.91 16.84
CA LEU A 345 -19.76 -13.27 15.81
C LEU A 345 -20.60 -12.15 16.43
N ILE A 346 -20.56 -10.95 15.84
CA ILE A 346 -21.40 -9.81 16.20
C ILE A 346 -22.21 -9.39 14.97
N THR A 347 -23.47 -9.01 15.18
CA THR A 347 -24.34 -8.46 14.13
C THR A 347 -25.43 -7.60 14.77
N PRO A 348 -25.94 -6.54 14.11
CA PRO A 348 -25.44 -5.95 12.86
C PRO A 348 -24.23 -5.03 13.08
N PRO A 349 -23.52 -4.62 12.01
CA PRO A 349 -22.52 -3.57 12.09
C PRO A 349 -23.15 -2.22 12.48
N LYS A 350 -22.36 -1.31 13.05
CA LYS A 350 -22.87 0.01 13.45
C LYS A 350 -23.30 0.82 12.22
N THR A 351 -24.40 1.55 12.33
CA THR A 351 -24.88 2.45 11.27
C THR A 351 -23.82 3.47 10.86
N GLY A 352 -23.66 3.67 9.56
CA GLY A 352 -22.66 4.55 8.96
C GLY A 352 -21.26 3.96 8.92
N SER A 353 -21.07 2.70 9.34
CA SER A 353 -19.82 1.98 9.15
C SER A 353 -19.67 1.50 7.71
N LEU A 354 -18.44 1.23 7.28
CA LEU A 354 -18.19 0.79 5.92
C LEU A 354 -18.87 -0.56 5.62
N ALA A 355 -18.80 -1.53 6.54
CA ALA A 355 -19.47 -2.82 6.39
C ALA A 355 -21.00 -2.69 6.30
N GLU A 356 -21.63 -1.82 7.10
CA GLU A 356 -23.07 -1.54 7.00
C GLU A 356 -23.43 -0.92 5.64
N ALA A 357 -22.68 0.08 5.20
CA ALA A 357 -22.93 0.76 3.95
C ALA A 357 -22.76 -0.17 2.74
N VAL A 358 -21.70 -1.00 2.72
CA VAL A 358 -21.45 -1.92 1.61
C VAL A 358 -22.53 -3.01 1.55
N GLY A 359 -22.82 -3.70 2.65
CA GLY A 359 -23.84 -4.74 2.67
C GLY A 359 -25.21 -4.20 2.26
N LYS A 360 -25.58 -3.01 2.76
CA LYS A 360 -26.86 -2.36 2.46
C LYS A 360 -27.02 -1.90 1.01
N ASN A 361 -25.98 -1.32 0.41
CA ASN A 361 -26.09 -0.68 -0.90
C ASN A 361 -25.69 -1.61 -2.05
N LEU A 362 -24.78 -2.57 -1.80
CA LEU A 362 -24.26 -3.46 -2.84
C LEU A 362 -24.82 -4.89 -2.74
N ASN A 363 -25.49 -5.23 -1.64
CA ASN A 363 -26.09 -6.55 -1.42
C ASN A 363 -25.07 -7.70 -1.57
N ILE A 364 -23.92 -7.53 -0.91
CA ILE A 364 -22.83 -8.51 -0.86
C ILE A 364 -22.40 -8.75 0.60
N PRO A 365 -21.77 -9.89 0.92
CA PRO A 365 -21.18 -10.11 2.23
C PRO A 365 -20.16 -9.04 2.59
N ALA A 366 -20.35 -8.43 3.75
CA ALA A 366 -19.49 -7.38 4.28
C ALA A 366 -19.19 -7.59 5.76
N PHE A 367 -17.92 -7.45 6.13
CA PHE A 367 -17.41 -7.80 7.45
C PHE A 367 -16.51 -6.72 8.02
N THR A 368 -16.59 -6.49 9.32
CA THR A 368 -15.53 -5.86 10.10
C THR A 368 -14.77 -6.93 10.88
N LEU A 369 -13.45 -6.96 10.77
CA LEU A 369 -12.56 -7.90 11.46
C LEU A 369 -11.84 -7.17 12.58
N GLU A 370 -12.05 -7.59 13.83
CA GLU A 370 -11.59 -6.86 15.02
C GLU A 370 -10.59 -7.71 15.83
N SER A 371 -9.33 -7.27 15.87
CA SER A 371 -8.33 -7.81 16.81
C SER A 371 -8.24 -6.95 18.09
N CYS A 372 -7.96 -7.54 19.24
CA CYS A 372 -7.80 -6.77 20.48
C CYS A 372 -6.41 -6.15 20.63
N GLU A 373 -6.33 -4.84 20.90
CA GLU A 373 -5.07 -4.08 21.09
C GLU A 373 -4.22 -4.56 22.26
N LYS A 374 -4.80 -5.28 23.23
CA LYS A 374 -4.06 -5.87 24.36
C LYS A 374 -3.16 -7.04 23.97
N LEU A 375 -3.32 -7.56 22.75
CA LEU A 375 -2.44 -8.59 22.22
C LEU A 375 -1.17 -7.96 21.62
N GLU A 376 -0.08 -8.74 21.66
CA GLU A 376 1.15 -8.39 20.95
C GLU A 376 0.88 -8.04 19.49
N LEU A 377 1.54 -7.01 18.95
CA LEU A 377 1.31 -6.52 17.58
C LEU A 377 1.38 -7.63 16.53
N LYS A 378 2.39 -8.50 16.63
CA LYS A 378 2.55 -9.64 15.71
C LYS A 378 1.31 -10.54 15.73
N LYS A 379 0.75 -10.81 16.91
CA LYS A 379 -0.41 -11.69 17.08
C LYS A 379 -1.68 -11.07 16.53
N ARG A 380 -1.86 -9.75 16.69
CA ARG A 380 -2.96 -9.00 16.08
C ARG A 380 -2.91 -9.11 14.55
N ILE A 381 -1.73 -8.89 13.96
CA ILE A 381 -1.51 -9.05 12.51
C ILE A 381 -1.81 -10.48 12.06
N ASP A 382 -1.27 -11.48 12.76
CA ASP A 382 -1.45 -12.88 12.37
C ASP A 382 -2.93 -13.31 12.42
N TYR A 383 -3.67 -12.91 13.47
CA TYR A 383 -5.11 -13.18 13.54
C TYR A 383 -5.91 -12.51 12.42
N GLN A 384 -5.61 -11.27 12.07
CA GLN A 384 -6.31 -10.63 10.96
C GLN A 384 -5.99 -11.31 9.63
N ILE A 385 -4.75 -11.71 9.39
CA ILE A 385 -4.36 -12.48 8.19
C ILE A 385 -5.08 -13.83 8.15
N GLU A 386 -5.22 -14.51 9.28
CA GLU A 386 -5.95 -15.77 9.38
C GLU A 386 -7.44 -15.59 9.06
N LEU A 387 -8.11 -14.59 9.63
CA LEU A 387 -9.50 -14.26 9.31
C LEU A 387 -9.70 -13.92 7.83
N ILE A 388 -8.80 -13.09 7.26
CA ILE A 388 -8.80 -12.79 5.82
C ILE A 388 -8.69 -14.09 5.03
N THR A 389 -7.73 -14.96 5.38
CA THR A 389 -7.50 -16.23 4.68
C THR A 389 -8.73 -17.13 4.73
N LEU A 390 -9.36 -17.27 5.89
CA LEU A 390 -10.57 -18.08 6.06
C LEU A 390 -11.72 -17.55 5.21
N LEU A 391 -12.01 -16.25 5.28
CA LEU A 391 -13.10 -15.64 4.51
C LEU A 391 -12.84 -15.68 3.00
N LEU A 392 -11.59 -15.51 2.57
CA LEU A 392 -11.21 -15.69 1.17
C LEU A 392 -11.42 -17.14 0.71
N ASN A 393 -10.95 -18.12 1.49
CA ASN A 393 -11.09 -19.54 1.15
C ASN A 393 -12.58 -19.95 1.06
N ILE A 394 -13.42 -19.49 1.99
CA ILE A 394 -14.87 -19.70 1.96
C ILE A 394 -15.50 -19.16 0.66
N ASN A 395 -14.91 -18.11 0.08
CA ASN A 395 -15.36 -17.50 -1.18
C ASN A 395 -14.56 -17.98 -2.40
N GLY A 396 -13.77 -19.05 -2.27
CA GLY A 396 -13.04 -19.67 -3.39
C GLY A 396 -11.76 -18.95 -3.81
N VAL A 397 -11.21 -18.06 -2.97
CA VAL A 397 -9.95 -17.36 -3.22
C VAL A 397 -8.88 -17.85 -2.26
N GLU A 398 -7.75 -18.32 -2.78
CA GLU A 398 -6.65 -18.82 -1.96
C GLU A 398 -5.50 -17.82 -1.86
N LEU A 399 -4.96 -17.66 -0.66
CA LEU A 399 -3.68 -16.98 -0.42
C LEU A 399 -2.55 -18.00 -0.31
N ARG A 400 -1.45 -17.77 -1.05
CA ARG A 400 -0.19 -18.52 -0.89
C ARG A 400 0.96 -17.57 -0.61
N TRP A 401 1.68 -17.82 0.46
CA TRP A 401 2.83 -17.01 0.86
C TRP A 401 4.12 -17.54 0.19
N PRO A 402 5.04 -16.65 -0.21
CA PRO A 402 6.29 -17.02 -0.87
C PRO A 402 7.29 -17.72 0.06
#